data_AF-Q2FVC9-F1
#
_entry.id   AF-Q2FVC9-F1
#
_cell.length_a   1.000
_cell.length_b   1.000
_cell.length_c   1.000
_cell.angle_alpha   90.00
_cell.angle_beta   90.00
_cell.angle_gamma   90.00
#
_symmetry.space_group_name_H-M   'P 1'
#
loop_
_entity.id
_entity.type
_entity.pdbx_description
1 polymer ?
#
loop_
_entity_poly.entity_id
_entity_poly.type
_entity_poly.pdbx_seq_one_letter_code
_entity_poly.pdbx_strand_id
1 'polypeptide(L)'
;MGLDFSGLPDLAVLEQMKEKEQISEVIAPEHVRMHHDHQNKLKSDEKILLDQMVSHFKKFEDDFKNAAQGAWVKNATDELKDISNDLEKIQDIKV
;
A
#
# COMPACT_ATOMS: atom_id res chain seq x y z
N MET A 1 -3.55 55.02 32.17
CA MET A 1 -2.94 54.13 31.17
C MET A 1 -4.06 53.39 30.48
N GLY A 2 -4.52 53.87 29.32
CA GLY A 2 -5.45 53.11 28.49
C GLY A 2 -4.67 51.99 27.81
N LEU A 3 -5.16 50.77 27.88
CA LEU A 3 -4.61 49.67 27.09
C LEU A 3 -4.92 49.98 25.62
N ASP A 4 -3.87 50.21 24.84
CA ASP A 4 -3.97 50.37 23.40
C ASP A 4 -4.13 49.00 22.77
N PHE A 5 -5.33 48.73 22.25
CA PHE A 5 -5.66 47.50 21.55
C PHE A 5 -5.58 47.65 20.02
N SER A 6 -5.13 48.81 19.50
CA SER A 6 -5.07 49.06 18.06
C SER A 6 -4.14 48.11 17.30
N GLY A 7 -3.17 47.50 18.00
CA GLY A 7 -2.26 46.49 17.46
C GLY A 7 -2.74 45.04 17.59
N LEU A 8 -3.87 44.76 18.26
CA LEU A 8 -4.37 43.40 18.33
C LEU A 8 -5.02 43.01 17.00
N PRO A 9 -4.63 41.87 16.41
CA PRO A 9 -5.30 41.36 15.23
C PRO A 9 -6.77 41.12 15.52
N ASP A 10 -7.62 41.38 14.51
CA ASP A 10 -9.05 41.10 14.56
C ASP A 10 -9.31 39.62 14.90
N LEU A 11 -10.43 39.31 15.54
CA LEU A 11 -10.80 37.97 15.96
C LEU A 11 -10.74 36.98 14.79
N ALA A 12 -11.21 37.40 13.61
CA ALA A 12 -11.17 36.59 12.39
C ALA A 12 -9.73 36.23 11.97
N VAL A 13 -8.77 37.13 12.19
CA VAL A 13 -7.34 36.88 11.89
C VAL A 13 -6.77 35.89 12.90
N LEU A 14 -7.12 36.02 14.18
CA LEU A 14 -6.70 35.06 15.22
C LEU A 14 -7.25 33.65 14.95
N GLU A 15 -8.51 33.54 14.52
CA GLU A 15 -9.11 32.27 14.12
C GLU A 15 -8.37 31.64 12.93
N GLN A 16 -8.07 32.42 11.88
CA GLN A 16 -7.28 31.95 10.73
C GLN A 16 -5.87 31.52 11.12
N MET A 17 -5.20 32.24 12.04
CA MET A 17 -3.87 31.87 12.52
C MET A 17 -3.91 30.54 13.27
N LYS A 18 -4.92 30.34 14.13
CA LYS A 18 -5.12 29.10 14.88
C LYS A 18 -5.46 27.92 13.96
N GLU A 19 -6.32 28.12 12.96
CA GLU A 19 -6.62 27.10 11.95
C GLU A 19 -5.37 26.71 11.18
N LYS A 20 -4.57 27.70 10.74
CA LYS A 20 -3.32 27.46 10.04
C LYS A 20 -2.34 26.67 10.90
N GLU A 21 -2.18 27.03 12.17
CA GLU A 21 -1.34 26.33 13.14
C GLU A 21 -1.79 24.88 13.29
N GLN A 22 -3.09 24.64 13.51
CA GLN A 22 -3.66 23.29 13.61
C GLN A 22 -3.42 22.46 12.34
N ILE A 23 -3.56 23.07 11.15
CA ILE A 23 -3.28 22.38 9.88
C ILE A 23 -1.80 22.03 9.77
N SER A 24 -0.91 22.99 10.03
CA SER A 24 0.53 22.79 9.82
C SER A 24 1.19 21.90 10.86
N GLU A 25 0.75 21.98 12.12
CA GLU A 25 1.41 21.32 13.24
C GLU A 25 0.81 19.95 13.57
N VAL A 26 -0.48 19.76 13.29
CA VAL A 26 -1.19 18.51 13.65
C VAL A 26 -1.62 17.78 12.40
N ILE A 27 -2.49 18.39 11.58
CA ILE A 27 -3.17 17.66 10.49
C ILE A 27 -2.18 17.21 9.41
N ALA A 28 -1.27 18.09 8.96
CA ALA A 28 -0.33 17.75 7.91
C ALA A 28 0.67 16.66 8.34
N PRO A 29 1.33 16.74 9.53
CA PRO A 29 2.18 15.65 10.01
C PRO A 29 1.43 14.34 10.23
N GLU A 30 0.22 14.37 10.78
CA GLU A 30 -0.61 13.17 10.95
C GLU A 30 -0.97 12.54 9.61
N HIS A 31 -1.35 13.35 8.61
CA HIS A 31 -1.63 12.87 7.27
C HIS A 31 -0.41 12.19 6.64
N VAL A 32 0.78 12.80 6.75
CA VAL A 32 2.03 12.20 6.27
C VAL A 32 2.31 10.87 6.95
N ARG A 33 2.15 10.80 8.28
CA ARG A 33 2.33 9.57 9.04
C ARG A 33 1.34 8.49 8.60
N MET A 34 0.05 8.81 8.52
CA MET A 34 -0.99 7.88 8.07
C MET A 34 -0.72 7.38 6.65
N HIS A 35 -0.33 8.27 5.74
CA HIS A 35 0.02 7.90 4.38
C HIS A 35 1.20 6.91 4.35
N HIS A 36 2.25 7.19 5.11
CA HIS A 36 3.40 6.29 5.24
C HIS A 36 3.02 4.93 5.84
N ASP A 37 2.22 4.93 6.91
CA ASP A 37 1.76 3.70 7.56
C ASP A 37 0.88 2.86 6.61
N HIS A 38 -0.01 3.50 5.84
CA HIS A 38 -0.81 2.84 4.82
C HIS A 38 0.04 2.26 3.69
N GLN A 39 1.04 3.01 3.20
CA GLN A 39 1.95 2.51 2.18
C GLN A 39 2.70 1.25 2.63
N ASN A 40 3.22 1.26 3.86
CA ASN A 40 3.92 0.09 4.41
C ASN A 40 2.99 -1.10 4.63
N LYS A 41 1.77 -0.85 5.10
CA LYS A 41 0.76 -1.89 5.23
C LYS A 41 0.42 -2.51 3.88
N LEU A 42 0.17 -1.70 2.85
CA LEU A 42 -0.13 -2.19 1.49
C LEU A 42 1.03 -3.02 0.93
N LYS A 43 2.28 -2.57 1.09
CA LYS A 43 3.47 -3.35 0.68
C LYS A 43 3.57 -4.70 1.40
N SER A 44 3.23 -4.73 2.69
CA SER A 44 3.19 -5.98 3.47
C SER A 44 2.06 -6.91 3.01
N ASP A 45 0.85 -6.37 2.81
CA ASP A 45 -0.31 -7.13 2.36
C ASP A 45 -0.08 -7.71 0.95
N GLU A 46 0.52 -6.92 0.05
CA GLU A 46 0.94 -7.36 -1.29
C GLU A 46 1.93 -8.53 -1.23
N LYS A 47 2.96 -8.44 -0.37
CA LYS A 47 3.91 -9.55 -0.17
C LYS A 47 3.21 -10.82 0.29
N ILE A 48 2.31 -10.72 1.28
CA ILE A 48 1.55 -11.87 1.79
C ILE A 48 0.69 -12.50 0.69
N LEU A 49 0.02 -11.68 -0.13
CA LEU A 49 -0.78 -12.17 -1.25
C LEU A 49 0.07 -12.92 -2.28
N LEU A 50 1.23 -12.38 -2.64
CA LEU A 50 2.14 -13.02 -3.58
C LEU A 50 2.67 -14.35 -3.04
N ASP A 51 3.07 -14.40 -1.76
CA ASP A 51 3.51 -15.64 -1.11
C ASP A 51 2.40 -16.71 -1.11
N GLN A 52 1.14 -16.31 -0.85
CA GLN A 52 -0.02 -17.21 -0.93
C GLN A 52 -0.25 -17.72 -2.35
N MET A 53 -0.19 -16.86 -3.36
CA MET A 53 -0.35 -17.26 -4.76
C MET A 53 0.73 -18.26 -5.19
N VAL A 54 2.00 -17.98 -4.88
CA VAL A 54 3.10 -18.92 -5.16
C VAL A 54 2.89 -20.25 -4.45
N SER A 55 2.43 -20.24 -3.20
CA SER A 55 2.11 -21.48 -2.47
C SER A 55 0.97 -22.27 -3.13
N HIS A 56 -0.08 -21.61 -3.63
CA HIS A 56 -1.18 -22.27 -4.34
C HIS A 56 -0.71 -22.87 -5.66
N PHE A 57 0.12 -22.16 -6.42
CA PHE A 57 0.65 -22.68 -7.69
C PHE A 57 1.53 -23.91 -7.49
N LYS A 58 2.40 -23.91 -6.49
CA LYS A 58 3.18 -25.11 -6.13
C LYS A 58 2.29 -26.30 -5.81
N LYS A 59 1.21 -26.08 -5.05
CA LYS A 59 0.25 -27.13 -4.74
C LYS A 59 -0.45 -27.66 -5.99
N PHE A 60 -0.89 -26.78 -6.90
CA PHE A 60 -1.51 -27.21 -8.15
C PHE A 60 -0.53 -27.98 -9.05
N GLU A 61 0.72 -27.55 -9.13
CA GLU A 61 1.77 -28.27 -9.85
C GLU A 61 1.94 -29.71 -9.31
N ASP A 62 1.95 -29.86 -7.99
CA ASP A 62 2.06 -31.17 -7.33
C ASP A 62 0.81 -32.04 -7.56
N ASP A 63 -0.38 -31.44 -7.51
CA ASP A 63 -1.63 -32.13 -7.85
C ASP A 63 -1.63 -32.62 -9.31
N PHE A 64 -1.08 -31.82 -10.23
CA PHE A 64 -0.95 -32.19 -11.65
C PHE A 64 0.07 -33.30 -11.92
N LYS A 65 1.14 -33.40 -11.14
CA LYS A 65 2.08 -34.54 -11.21
C LYS A 65 1.39 -35.87 -10.89
N ASN A 66 0.37 -35.83 -10.04
CA ASN A 66 -0.43 -36.99 -9.67
C ASN A 66 -1.61 -37.28 -10.62
N ALA A 67 -1.91 -36.36 -11.56
CA ALA A 67 -2.99 -36.51 -12.51
C ALA A 67 -2.59 -37.40 -13.71
N ALA A 68 -3.62 -37.87 -14.44
CA ALA A 68 -3.41 -38.56 -15.72
C ALA A 68 -2.76 -37.60 -16.73
N GLN A 69 -1.52 -37.88 -17.09
CA GLN A 69 -0.71 -37.02 -17.95
C GLN A 69 -1.30 -36.95 -19.37
N GLY A 70 -1.43 -35.73 -19.88
CA GLY A 70 -1.96 -35.46 -21.22
C GLY A 70 -1.70 -34.02 -21.63
N ALA A 71 -2.13 -33.65 -22.84
CA ALA A 71 -1.90 -32.30 -23.37
C ALA A 71 -2.46 -31.20 -22.45
N TRP A 72 -3.58 -31.46 -21.78
CA TRP A 72 -4.20 -30.53 -20.85
C TRP A 72 -3.35 -30.29 -19.58
N VAL A 73 -2.69 -31.32 -19.03
CA VAL A 73 -1.77 -31.18 -17.89
C VAL A 73 -0.56 -30.34 -18.28
N LYS A 74 -0.03 -30.58 -19.49
CA LYS A 74 1.09 -29.81 -20.02
C LYS A 74 0.72 -28.33 -20.18
N ASN A 75 -0.41 -28.04 -20.83
CA ASN A 75 -0.87 -26.65 -21.01
C ASN A 75 -1.10 -25.96 -19.66
N ALA A 76 -1.74 -26.63 -18.70
CA ALA A 76 -1.97 -26.07 -17.38
C ALA A 76 -0.65 -25.78 -16.63
N THR A 77 0.35 -26.68 -16.75
CA THR A 77 1.66 -26.48 -16.14
C THR A 77 2.43 -25.33 -16.78
N ASP A 78 2.35 -25.20 -18.11
CA ASP A 78 2.97 -24.10 -18.85
C ASP A 78 2.32 -22.75 -18.47
N GLU A 79 0.99 -22.68 -18.39
CA GLU A 79 0.27 -21.48 -17.91
C GLU A 79 0.63 -21.09 -16.47
N LEU A 80 0.72 -22.08 -15.56
CA LEU A 80 1.14 -21.82 -14.17
C LEU A 80 2.57 -21.26 -14.11
N LYS A 81 3.47 -21.77 -14.96
CA LYS A 81 4.85 -21.29 -15.04
C LYS A 81 4.91 -19.86 -15.56
N ASP A 82 4.12 -19.53 -16.58
CA ASP A 82 4.04 -18.18 -17.12
C ASP A 82 3.52 -17.19 -16.08
N ILE A 83 2.46 -17.54 -15.35
CA ILE A 83 1.93 -16.73 -14.25
C ILE A 83 2.99 -16.55 -13.15
N SER A 84 3.70 -17.61 -12.76
CA SER A 84 4.77 -17.53 -11.75
C SER A 84 5.86 -16.55 -12.17
N ASN A 85 6.31 -16.61 -13.43
CA ASN A 85 7.32 -15.70 -13.96
C ASN A 85 6.83 -14.24 -13.96
N ASP A 86 5.55 -14.01 -14.24
CA ASP A 86 4.98 -12.67 -14.23
C ASP A 86 4.82 -12.11 -12.80
N LEU A 87 4.50 -12.96 -11.82
CA LEU A 87 4.48 -12.56 -10.41
C LEU A 87 5.88 -12.21 -9.89
N GLU A 88 6.93 -12.95 -10.28
CA GLU A 88 8.31 -12.63 -9.91
C GLU A 88 8.72 -11.25 -10.44
N LYS A 89 8.33 -10.91 -11.68
CA LYS A 89 8.59 -9.57 -12.24
C LYS A 89 7.89 -8.47 -11.45
N ILE A 90 6.68 -8.71 -10.93
CA ILE A 90 5.96 -7.74 -10.10
C ILE A 90 6.71 -7.48 -8.79
N GLN A 91 7.25 -8.53 -8.16
CA GLN A 91 8.07 -8.39 -6.95
C GLN A 91 9.35 -7.59 -7.20
N ASP A 92 9.95 -7.74 -8.37
CA ASP A 92 11.18 -7.04 -8.76
C ASP A 92 10.95 -5.57 -9.17
N ILE A 93 9.71 -5.18 -9.49
CA ILE A 93 9.37 -3.77 -9.67
C ILE A 93 9.48 -3.10 -8.31
N LYS A 94 10.67 -2.56 -8.02
CA LYS A 94 10.89 -1.59 -6.95
C LYS A 94 9.96 -0.38 -7.21
N VAL A 95 8.85 -0.32 -6.48
CA VAL A 95 8.05 0.90 -6.31
C VAL A 95 8.65 1.75 -5.20
#